data_AF-R7T2H5-F1
#
_entry.id   AF-R7T2H5-F1
#
_cell.length_a   1.000
_cell.length_b   1.000
_cell.length_c   1.000
_cell.angle_alpha   90.00
_cell.angle_beta   90.00
_cell.angle_gamma   90.00
#
_symmetry.space_group_name_H-M   'P 1'
#
loop_
_entity.id
_entity.type
_entity.pdbx_description
1 polymer ?
#
loop_
_entity_poly.entity_id
_entity_poly.type
_entity_poly.pdbx_seq_one_letter_code
_entity_poly.pdbx_strand_id
1 'polypeptide(L)'
;MSYQEWKREPTTAQVLFGLQLPYRPPRSLVGRFFWRQRLWVEVTFALSMLEPWERFLVMVVFYLTLGLLLTGMTLYLPHHLAQMQTRAAYYLFGRDGVST
;
A
#
# COMPACT_ATOMS: atom_id res chain seq x y z
N MET A 1 -17.56 27.55 0.78
CA MET A 1 -18.10 26.25 1.27
C MET A 1 -19.54 26.49 1.71
N SER A 2 -20.50 25.86 1.04
CA SER A 2 -21.93 26.01 1.35
C SER A 2 -22.31 25.16 2.57
N TYR A 3 -23.25 25.61 3.40
CA TYR A 3 -23.71 24.91 4.61
C TYR A 3 -24.13 23.45 4.34
N GLN A 4 -24.68 23.20 3.14
CA GLN A 4 -25.13 21.88 2.71
C GLN A 4 -23.96 20.92 2.42
N GLU A 5 -22.78 21.43 2.05
CA GLU A 5 -21.59 20.60 1.77
C GLU A 5 -21.00 20.02 3.05
N TRP A 6 -21.03 20.77 4.16
CA TRP A 6 -20.50 20.31 5.45
C TRP A 6 -21.31 19.15 6.05
N LYS A 7 -22.60 19.05 5.73
CA LYS A 7 -23.47 17.95 6.18
C LYS A 7 -23.43 16.72 5.29
N ARG A 8 -22.82 16.78 4.10
CA ARG A 8 -22.77 15.62 3.20
C ARG A 8 -21.94 14.50 3.81
N GLU A 9 -22.54 13.32 3.92
CA GLU A 9 -21.83 12.11 4.26
C GLU A 9 -21.07 11.63 3.01
N PRO A 10 -19.74 11.49 3.08
CA PRO A 10 -18.97 11.06 1.92
C PRO A 10 -19.33 9.62 1.59
N THR A 11 -19.59 9.38 0.31
CA THR A 11 -19.88 8.04 -0.19
C THR A 11 -18.58 7.23 -0.25
N THR A 12 -18.66 5.92 -0.06
CA THR A 12 -17.49 5.02 -0.17
C THR A 12 -16.77 5.15 -1.51
N ALA A 13 -17.53 5.28 -2.60
CA ALA A 13 -16.98 5.52 -3.94
C ALA A 13 -16.16 6.82 -4.03
N GLN A 14 -16.57 7.88 -3.31
CA GLN A 14 -15.81 9.14 -3.29
C GLN A 14 -14.50 8.98 -2.52
N VAL A 15 -14.46 8.14 -1.48
CA VAL A 15 -13.21 7.88 -0.76
C VAL A 15 -12.22 7.11 -1.63
N LEU A 16 -12.70 6.14 -2.39
CA LEU A 16 -11.88 5.27 -3.24
C LEU A 16 -11.41 5.97 -4.53
N PHE A 17 -12.34 6.63 -5.23
CA PHE A 17 -12.10 7.16 -6.58
C PHE A 17 -12.10 8.70 -6.64
N GLY A 18 -12.50 9.39 -5.57
CA GLY A 18 -12.54 10.85 -5.56
C GLY A 18 -11.14 11.45 -5.55
N LEU A 19 -10.93 12.49 -6.37
CA LEU A 19 -9.66 13.20 -6.48
C LEU A 19 -9.23 13.82 -5.14
N GLN A 20 -10.19 14.34 -4.38
CA GLN A 20 -9.96 14.91 -3.05
C GLN A 20 -10.43 13.97 -1.95
N LEU A 21 -9.62 13.88 -0.89
CA LEU A 21 -9.99 13.12 0.30
C LEU A 21 -11.05 13.91 1.09
N PRO A 22 -12.23 13.33 1.38
CA PRO A 22 -13.20 14.00 2.22
C PRO A 22 -12.67 14.13 3.64
N TYR A 23 -12.92 15.28 4.28
CA TYR A 23 -12.45 15.55 5.65
C TYR A 23 -13.06 14.62 6.70
N ARG A 24 -14.29 14.12 6.45
CA ARG A 24 -14.98 13.20 7.36
C ARG A 24 -14.80 11.74 6.92
N PRO A 25 -14.64 10.80 7.88
CA PRO A 25 -14.66 9.38 7.56
C PRO A 25 -16.08 8.95 7.13
N PRO A 26 -16.21 8.06 6.14
CA PRO A 26 -17.51 7.49 5.75
C PRO A 26 -18.04 6.56 6.86
N ARG A 27 -19.36 6.38 6.91
CA ARG A 27 -20.02 5.53 7.93
C ARG A 27 -19.65 4.04 7.81
N SER A 28 -19.51 3.54 6.58
CA SER A 28 -19.16 2.14 6.31
C SER A 28 -17.81 1.75 6.89
N LEU A 29 -17.68 0.52 7.41
CA LEU A 29 -16.41 -0.01 7.93
C LEU A 29 -15.31 -0.06 6.86
N VAL A 30 -15.64 -0.60 5.68
CA VAL A 30 -14.69 -0.72 4.57
C VAL A 30 -14.22 0.65 4.09
N GLY A 31 -15.16 1.59 3.87
CA GLY A 31 -14.81 2.96 3.51
C GLY A 31 -13.94 3.65 4.55
N ARG A 32 -14.16 3.39 5.85
CA ARG A 32 -13.36 3.99 6.94
C ARG A 32 -11.93 3.45 6.94
N PHE A 33 -11.76 2.16 6.66
CA PHE A 33 -10.44 1.55 6.53
C PHE A 33 -9.64 2.21 5.38
N PHE A 34 -10.22 2.27 4.17
CA PHE A 34 -9.56 2.90 3.03
C PHE A 34 -9.33 4.40 3.22
N TRP A 35 -10.27 5.10 3.86
CA TRP A 35 -10.10 6.50 4.22
C TRP A 35 -8.87 6.69 5.14
N ARG A 36 -8.71 5.83 6.14
CA ARG A 36 -7.55 5.88 7.05
C ARG A 36 -6.23 5.62 6.34
N GLN A 37 -6.20 4.59 5.48
CA GLN A 37 -4.99 4.29 4.69
C GLN A 37 -4.61 5.47 3.80
N ARG A 38 -5.58 6.06 3.09
CA ARG A 38 -5.34 7.21 2.22
C ARG A 38 -4.90 8.44 3.00
N LEU A 39 -5.49 8.68 4.18
CA LEU A 39 -5.10 9.78 5.07
C LEU A 39 -3.67 9.61 5.58
N TRP A 40 -3.25 8.40 5.94
CA TRP A 40 -1.87 8.13 6.36
C TRP A 40 -0.88 8.43 5.25
N VAL A 41 -1.15 7.97 4.03
CA VAL A 41 -0.31 8.28 2.87
C VAL A 41 -0.24 9.79 2.63
N GLU A 42 -1.37 10.49 2.70
CA GLU A 42 -1.44 11.94 2.48
C GLU A 42 -0.67 12.73 3.53
N VAL A 43 -0.70 12.31 4.80
CA VAL A 43 0.03 12.95 5.90
C VAL A 43 1.53 12.62 5.85
N THR A 44 1.91 11.35 5.67
CA THR A 44 3.32 10.92 5.68
C THR A 44 4.12 11.56 4.56
N PHE A 45 3.53 11.72 3.37
CA PHE A 45 4.18 12.33 2.23
C PHE A 45 3.82 13.80 2.03
N ALA A 46 3.09 14.41 2.99
CA ALA A 46 2.60 15.80 2.91
C ALA A 46 1.89 16.15 1.59
N LEU A 47 1.22 15.16 0.97
CA LEU A 47 0.59 15.28 -0.36
C LEU A 47 -0.55 16.29 -0.42
N SER A 48 -1.06 16.71 0.74
CA SER A 48 -2.06 17.77 0.85
C SER A 48 -1.52 19.16 0.48
N MET A 49 -0.20 19.35 0.49
CA MET A 49 0.45 20.63 0.17
C MET A 49 0.94 20.71 -1.28
N LEU A 50 1.00 19.58 -1.98
CA LEU A 50 1.48 19.50 -3.36
C LEU A 50 0.38 19.91 -4.33
N GLU A 51 0.80 20.43 -5.49
CA GLU A 51 -0.13 20.68 -6.58
C GLU A 51 -0.72 19.35 -7.09
N PRO A 52 -1.95 19.37 -7.66
CA PRO A 52 -2.61 18.14 -8.11
C PRO A 52 -1.78 17.31 -9.11
N TRP A 53 -0.97 17.98 -9.94
CA TRP A 53 -0.11 17.32 -10.92
C TRP A 53 1.16 16.72 -10.27
N GLU A 54 1.77 17.40 -9.30
CA GLU A 54 2.96 16.90 -8.59
C GLU A 54 2.59 15.65 -7.78
N ARG A 55 1.43 15.69 -7.11
CA ARG A 55 0.87 14.54 -6.41
C ARG A 55 0.71 13.33 -7.33
N PHE A 56 0.26 13.56 -8.58
CA PHE A 56 0.12 12.49 -9.56
C PHE A 56 1.48 11.87 -9.92
N LEU A 57 2.51 12.70 -10.15
CA LEU A 57 3.86 12.23 -10.45
C LEU A 57 4.43 11.39 -9.29
N VAL A 58 4.32 11.87 -8.05
CA VAL A 58 4.78 11.14 -6.85
C VAL A 58 4.09 9.78 -6.72
N MET A 59 2.78 9.74 -6.93
CA MET A 59 2.02 8.48 -6.91
C MET A 59 2.53 7.51 -7.98
N VAL A 60 2.75 7.98 -9.21
CA VAL A 60 3.28 7.13 -10.30
C VAL A 60 4.64 6.56 -9.94
N VAL A 61 5.58 7.38 -9.46
CA VAL A 61 6.92 6.92 -9.07
C VAL A 61 6.85 5.92 -7.91
N PHE A 62 5.98 6.16 -6.94
CA PHE A 62 5.77 5.25 -5.82
C PHE A 62 5.24 3.89 -6.29
N TYR A 63 4.21 3.88 -7.14
CA TYR A 63 3.66 2.64 -7.68
C TYR A 63 4.65 1.89 -8.58
N LEU A 64 5.45 2.61 -9.38
CA LEU A 64 6.51 2.00 -10.20
C LEU A 64 7.58 1.35 -9.33
N THR A 65 8.05 2.05 -8.29
CA THR A 65 9.05 1.52 -7.35
C THR A 65 8.50 0.31 -6.60
N LEU A 66 7.26 0.39 -6.12
CA LEU A 66 6.58 -0.73 -5.45
C LEU A 66 6.41 -1.92 -6.40
N GLY A 67 6.00 -1.67 -7.65
CA GLY A 67 5.85 -2.70 -8.68
C GLY A 67 7.17 -3.41 -8.99
N LEU A 68 8.26 -2.65 -9.13
CA LEU A 68 9.61 -3.21 -9.29
C LEU A 68 10.02 -4.04 -8.08
N LEU A 69 9.75 -3.54 -6.87
CA LEU A 69 10.09 -4.24 -5.63
C LEU A 69 9.29 -5.55 -5.47
N LEU A 70 7.99 -5.53 -5.77
CA LEU A 70 7.15 -6.73 -5.76
C LEU A 70 7.57 -7.73 -6.84
N THR A 71 7.93 -7.25 -8.02
CA THR A 71 8.43 -8.12 -9.10
C THR A 71 9.77 -8.74 -8.70
N GLY A 72 10.70 -7.95 -8.17
CA GLY A 72 11.96 -8.44 -7.63
C GLY A 72 11.76 -9.44 -6.50
N MET A 73 10.86 -9.16 -5.56
CA MET A 73 10.51 -10.06 -4.47
C MET A 73 9.91 -11.37 -4.99
N THR A 74 8.96 -11.33 -5.91
CA THR A 74 8.34 -12.56 -6.44
C THR A 74 9.30 -13.42 -7.27
N LEU A 75 10.22 -12.81 -8.04
CA LEU A 75 11.19 -13.55 -8.84
C LEU A 75 12.39 -14.04 -8.04
N TYR A 76 12.91 -13.23 -7.12
CA TYR A 76 14.18 -13.47 -6.45
C TYR A 76 14.01 -14.12 -5.08
N LEU A 77 13.02 -13.70 -4.30
CA LEU A 77 12.82 -14.19 -2.94
C LEU A 77 12.60 -15.72 -2.84
N PRO A 78 11.82 -16.41 -3.72
CA PRO A 78 11.64 -17.85 -3.58
C PRO A 78 12.96 -18.62 -3.79
N HIS A 79 13.82 -18.16 -4.69
CA HIS A 79 15.13 -18.75 -4.90
C HIS A 79 16.03 -18.62 -3.66
N HIS A 80 16.02 -17.45 -3.03
CA HIS A 80 16.76 -17.20 -1.80
C HIS A 80 16.23 -17.99 -0.61
N LEU A 81 14.91 -18.07 -0.45
CA LEU A 81 14.29 -18.87 0.59
C LEU A 81 14.62 -20.36 0.42
N ALA A 82 14.65 -20.86 -0.81
CA ALA A 82 14.99 -22.25 -1.10
C ALA A 82 16.45 -22.60 -0.74
N GLN A 83 17.38 -21.65 -0.87
CA GLN A 83 18.76 -21.85 -0.43
C GLN A 83 18.91 -21.74 1.09
N MET A 84 18.21 -20.77 1.71
CA MET A 84 18.24 -20.56 3.16
C MET A 84 17.61 -21.73 3.90
N GLN A 85 16.50 -22.29 3.42
CA GLN A 85 15.85 -23.46 4.03
C GLN A 85 16.78 -24.68 4.03
N THR A 86 17.53 -24.92 2.95
CA THR A 86 18.44 -26.09 2.87
C THR A 86 19.58 -25.95 3.88
N ARG A 87 20.12 -24.73 4.01
CA ARG A 87 21.16 -24.44 5.03
C ARG A 87 20.59 -24.55 6.44
N ALA A 88 19.40 -24.00 6.69
CA ALA A 88 18.74 -24.08 7.98
C ALA A 88 18.43 -25.54 8.36
N ALA A 89 17.97 -26.36 7.42
CA ALA A 89 17.72 -27.78 7.62
C ALA A 89 19.01 -28.55 7.95
N TYR A 90 20.11 -28.23 7.28
CA TYR A 90 21.42 -28.81 7.61
C TYR A 90 21.86 -28.47 9.05
N TYR A 91 21.75 -27.20 9.46
CA TYR A 91 22.14 -26.78 10.81
C TYR A 91 21.21 -27.32 11.91
N LEU A 92 19.91 -27.46 11.64
CA LEU A 92 18.92 -27.89 12.62
C LEU A 92 18.82 -29.41 12.75
N PHE A 93 18.93 -30.14 11.63
CA PHE A 93 18.65 -31.58 11.58
C PHE A 93 19.87 -32.43 11.21
N GLY A 94 21.01 -31.82 10.89
CA GLY A 94 22.25 -32.53 10.54
C GLY A 94 22.14 -33.43 9.30
N ARG A 95 21.10 -33.24 8.49
CA ARG A 95 20.87 -33.99 7.24
C ARG A 95 21.02 -33.07 6.04
N ASP A 96 21.88 -33.47 5.13
CA ASP A 96 22.04 -32.86 3.82
C ASP A 96 20.71 -33.05 3.07
N GLY A 97 20.15 -31.98 2.51
CA GLY A 97 18.87 -32.01 1.77
C GLY A 97 18.92 -32.76 0.43
N VAL A 98 19.77 -33.79 0.31
CA VAL A 98 19.92 -34.67 -0.85
C VAL A 98 19.82 -36.12 -0.35
N SER A 99 18.59 -36.61 -0.23
CA SER A 99 18.32 -38.05 -0.16
C SER A 99 16.95 -38.38 -0.76
N THR A 100 16.83 -38.16 -2.06
CA THR A 100 16.10 -39.00 -3.04
C THR A 100 16.65 -38.71 -4.41
#